data_AF-A0AAV4FEY3-F1
#
_entry.id   AF-A0AAV4FEY3-F1
#
_cell.length_a   1.000
_cell.length_b   1.000
_cell.length_c   1.000
_cell.angle_alpha   90.00
_cell.angle_beta   90.00
_cell.angle_gamma   90.00
#
_symmetry.space_group_name_H-M   'P 1'
#
loop_
_entity.id
_entity.type
_entity.pdbx_description
1 polymer ?
#
loop_
_entity_poly.entity_id
_entity_poly.type
_entity_poly.pdbx_seq_one_letter_code
_entity_poly.pdbx_strand_id
1 'polypeptide(L)'
;MSPDTTAFPKQLSRAQWKASADEDDKRTLGVITSTNGPEWQCTNWSGQPQTEMHGDRKLLLLPSDPPDDPTGRGTEQCYGDIVASVGMCLLSNKAIHMPTIIHQTKMEPKLIKKALCSLIQQNIVTFHKNNSGQIEYSASSDAVLCRMRFPHYIHCAKTLFGDAAELLVEELLMQGRSLLGEAVNKTVHKLNESLAASGSSLPEISHSLIKEKASILVKARLIRRCEDVSKDKDGKVVSMNNTLDPEILFEPPRGYEFEPSTGSKRLATENSEVPLKKIKLETGDASSSLGNQNQSGPSYWCVNVHQFHHHFRDQAIIAAVVKIIDQKASEIMRTMLRLSETKTVPTEPTSAHLSFTEICAAMPKDKITTTNVMDQYLKCLSENC
;
A
#
# COMPACT_ATOMS: atom_id res chain seq x y z
N MET A 1 -27.79 14.70 33.10
CA MET A 1 -27.23 13.37 32.76
C MET A 1 -27.76 13.04 31.39
N SER A 2 -26.95 13.34 30.37
CA SER A 2 -27.27 13.11 28.95
C SER A 2 -26.09 12.33 28.38
N PRO A 3 -26.29 11.21 27.67
CA PRO A 3 -25.19 10.53 27.01
C PRO A 3 -25.00 11.13 25.62
N ASP A 4 -23.83 11.75 25.42
CA ASP A 4 -23.29 12.12 24.12
C ASP A 4 -23.10 10.85 23.26
N THR A 5 -23.81 10.79 22.13
CA THR A 5 -23.59 9.78 21.10
C THR A 5 -22.69 10.40 20.05
N THR A 6 -21.39 10.12 20.12
CA THR A 6 -20.42 10.45 19.07
C THR A 6 -20.70 9.60 17.84
N ALA A 7 -21.25 10.23 16.81
CA ALA A 7 -21.49 9.60 15.52
C ALA A 7 -20.14 9.35 14.80
N PHE A 8 -19.81 8.08 14.57
CA PHE A 8 -18.73 7.68 13.68
C PHE A 8 -19.00 8.13 12.24
N PRO A 9 -18.00 8.62 11.48
CA PRO A 9 -18.19 8.93 10.08
C PRO A 9 -18.47 7.64 9.29
N LYS A 10 -19.57 7.62 8.54
CA LYS A 10 -19.99 6.50 7.69
C LYS A 10 -18.93 6.23 6.61
N GLN A 11 -18.22 5.11 6.76
CA GLN A 11 -17.44 4.52 5.67
C GLN A 11 -18.37 4.24 4.47
N LEU A 12 -18.00 4.71 3.28
CA LEU A 12 -18.73 4.41 2.06
C LEU A 12 -18.52 2.93 1.70
N SER A 13 -19.61 2.20 1.46
CA SER A 13 -19.56 0.80 1.07
C SER A 13 -18.90 0.62 -0.30
N ARG A 14 -18.24 -0.51 -0.53
CA ARG A 14 -17.66 -0.88 -1.84
C ARG A 14 -18.67 -0.90 -3.00
N ALA A 15 -19.98 -0.99 -2.71
CA ALA A 15 -21.05 -0.82 -3.70
C ALA A 15 -21.19 0.64 -4.15
N GLN A 16 -20.95 1.60 -3.25
CA GLN A 16 -20.84 3.02 -3.59
C GLN A 16 -19.53 3.32 -4.32
N TRP A 17 -18.47 2.54 -4.12
CA TRP A 17 -17.23 2.63 -4.92
C TRP A 17 -17.44 2.16 -6.35
N LYS A 18 -18.19 1.07 -6.57
CA LYS A 18 -18.53 0.61 -7.93
C LYS A 18 -19.48 1.58 -8.62
N ALA A 19 -20.49 2.11 -7.91
CA ALA A 19 -21.40 3.10 -8.46
C ALA A 19 -20.71 4.44 -8.78
N SER A 20 -19.80 4.92 -7.92
CA SER A 20 -19.00 6.12 -8.18
C SER A 20 -18.00 5.90 -9.31
N ALA A 21 -17.38 4.71 -9.38
CA ALA A 21 -16.52 4.34 -10.50
C ALA A 21 -17.30 4.25 -11.81
N ASP A 22 -18.50 3.67 -11.82
CA ASP A 22 -19.37 3.58 -13.01
C ASP A 22 -19.97 4.95 -13.42
N GLU A 23 -20.20 5.87 -12.48
CA GLU A 23 -20.62 7.27 -12.77
C GLU A 23 -19.46 8.12 -13.31
N ASP A 24 -18.25 7.96 -12.76
CA ASP A 24 -17.05 8.65 -13.27
C ASP A 24 -16.56 8.03 -14.58
N ASP A 25 -16.75 6.72 -14.80
CA ASP A 25 -16.53 6.08 -16.09
C ASP A 25 -17.44 6.75 -17.13
N LYS A 26 -18.73 6.97 -16.85
CA LYS A 26 -19.62 7.74 -17.76
C LYS A 26 -19.20 9.18 -18.03
N ARG A 27 -18.47 9.82 -17.11
CA ARG A 27 -17.85 11.15 -17.33
C ARG A 27 -16.55 11.08 -18.13
N THR A 28 -15.85 9.96 -18.06
CA THR A 28 -14.56 9.70 -18.71
C THR A 28 -14.72 9.00 -20.07
N LEU A 29 -15.89 8.37 -20.32
CA LEU A 29 -16.26 7.57 -21.50
C LEU A 29 -16.49 8.39 -22.79
N GLY A 30 -15.99 9.63 -22.84
CA GLY A 30 -15.66 10.28 -24.12
C GLY A 30 -14.30 9.85 -24.68
N VAL A 31 -13.48 9.15 -23.90
CA VAL A 31 -12.09 8.84 -24.25
C VAL A 31 -11.83 7.34 -24.01
N ILE A 32 -11.81 6.58 -25.12
CA ILE A 32 -11.50 5.15 -25.25
C ILE A 32 -12.64 4.20 -24.83
N THR A 33 -13.63 4.04 -25.72
CA THR A 33 -14.45 2.82 -25.74
C THR A 33 -13.89 1.85 -26.76
N SER A 34 -13.40 0.70 -26.30
CA SER A 34 -13.62 -0.55 -27.02
C SER A 34 -14.83 -1.20 -26.35
N THR A 35 -15.99 -0.98 -26.94
CA THR A 35 -17.24 -1.64 -26.62
C THR A 35 -17.11 -3.13 -26.94
N ASN A 36 -17.03 -3.97 -25.91
CA ASN A 36 -17.63 -5.29 -25.78
C ASN A 36 -17.21 -5.85 -24.41
N GLY A 37 -18.07 -5.69 -23.40
CA GLY A 37 -17.82 -6.28 -22.09
C GLY A 37 -17.97 -7.80 -22.18
N PRO A 38 -16.96 -8.60 -21.78
CA PRO A 38 -17.16 -10.03 -21.74
C PRO A 38 -17.94 -10.40 -20.48
N GLU A 39 -18.96 -11.20 -20.72
CA GLU A 39 -19.72 -12.00 -19.78
C GLU A 39 -18.75 -12.80 -18.87
N TRP A 40 -19.04 -12.82 -17.57
CA TRP A 40 -18.20 -13.49 -16.56
C TRP A 40 -18.21 -15.00 -16.75
N GLN A 41 -17.24 -15.53 -17.50
CA GLN A 41 -16.91 -16.95 -17.46
C GLN A 41 -15.65 -17.12 -16.61
N CYS A 42 -15.81 -17.78 -15.47
CA CYS A 42 -14.70 -18.31 -14.70
C CYS A 42 -14.02 -19.40 -15.54
N THR A 43 -12.93 -19.06 -16.23
CA THR A 43 -12.03 -20.08 -16.74
C THR A 43 -11.18 -20.60 -15.58
N ASN A 44 -11.15 -21.93 -15.49
CA ASN A 44 -10.51 -22.71 -14.44
C ASN A 44 -9.07 -22.24 -14.19
N TRP A 45 -8.78 -21.86 -12.94
CA TRP A 45 -7.41 -21.84 -12.42
C TRP A 45 -6.96 -23.29 -12.16
N SER A 46 -6.70 -24.00 -13.25
CA SER A 46 -5.88 -25.21 -13.30
C SER A 46 -4.80 -24.92 -14.36
N GLY A 47 -3.54 -24.94 -13.94
CA GLY A 47 -2.44 -24.32 -14.66
C GLY A 47 -2.26 -24.74 -16.12
N GLN A 48 -1.88 -23.78 -16.96
CA GLN A 48 -0.77 -23.84 -17.91
C GLN A 48 -0.48 -22.42 -18.45
N PRO A 49 0.78 -22.11 -18.84
CA PRO A 49 1.18 -20.76 -19.23
C PRO A 49 0.81 -20.50 -20.69
N GLN A 50 0.03 -19.46 -20.96
CA GLN A 50 -0.10 -18.90 -22.31
C GLN A 50 0.85 -17.72 -22.48
N THR A 51 1.91 -17.99 -23.24
CA THR A 51 2.78 -17.03 -23.91
C THR A 51 2.01 -16.35 -25.04
N GLU A 52 1.96 -15.02 -25.03
CA GLU A 52 2.32 -14.10 -26.12
C GLU A 52 1.67 -12.73 -25.87
N MET A 53 2.50 -11.68 -25.78
CA MET A 53 2.40 -10.43 -26.56
C MET A 53 3.43 -9.40 -26.07
N HIS A 54 4.51 -9.35 -26.85
CA HIS A 54 5.34 -8.23 -27.28
C HIS A 54 5.58 -7.01 -26.37
N GLY A 55 6.87 -6.82 -26.06
CA GLY A 55 7.48 -5.61 -25.52
C GLY A 55 8.55 -5.96 -24.51
N ASP A 56 9.84 -5.87 -24.89
CA ASP A 56 11.03 -6.23 -24.13
C ASP A 56 11.01 -5.83 -22.63
N ARG A 57 10.39 -6.67 -21.80
CA ARG A 57 10.51 -6.63 -20.34
C ARG A 57 10.82 -8.04 -19.90
N LYS A 58 12.08 -8.26 -19.53
CA LYS A 58 12.60 -9.52 -19.00
C LYS A 58 11.95 -9.80 -17.64
N LEU A 59 10.74 -10.35 -17.66
CA LEU A 59 10.06 -10.89 -16.49
C LEU A 59 10.89 -12.08 -16.00
N LEU A 60 11.40 -11.96 -14.78
CA LEU A 60 12.13 -13.01 -14.07
C LEU A 60 11.24 -14.26 -13.96
N LEU A 61 11.59 -15.29 -14.73
CA LEU A 61 11.03 -16.63 -14.59
C LEU A 61 11.34 -17.14 -13.18
N LEU A 62 10.30 -17.44 -12.41
CA LEU A 62 10.41 -18.10 -11.11
C LEU A 62 10.69 -19.60 -11.31
N PRO A 63 11.65 -20.20 -10.58
CA PRO A 63 11.86 -21.65 -10.60
C PRO A 63 10.66 -22.40 -9.99
N SER A 64 10.37 -23.59 -10.52
CA SER A 64 9.22 -24.43 -10.19
C SER A 64 9.36 -25.28 -8.92
N ASP A 65 10.47 -25.18 -8.19
CA ASP A 65 10.75 -25.97 -6.99
C ASP A 65 10.78 -25.11 -5.72
N PRO A 66 10.22 -25.57 -4.57
CA PRO A 66 10.31 -24.84 -3.32
C PRO A 66 11.76 -24.85 -2.82
N PRO A 67 12.41 -23.68 -2.67
CA PRO A 67 13.77 -23.61 -2.17
C PRO A 67 13.80 -23.74 -0.64
N ASP A 68 14.82 -24.42 -0.09
CA ASP A 68 15.07 -24.53 1.36
C ASP A 68 15.28 -23.17 2.07
N ASP A 69 15.46 -22.08 1.30
CA ASP A 69 15.45 -20.70 1.79
C ASP A 69 14.95 -19.72 0.69
N PRO A 70 13.65 -19.41 0.63
CA PRO A 70 13.09 -18.45 -0.31
C PRO A 70 13.48 -17.00 0.02
N THR A 71 13.89 -16.72 1.25
CA THR A 71 14.18 -15.36 1.72
C THR A 71 15.57 -14.87 1.31
N GLY A 72 16.59 -15.73 1.39
CA GLY A 72 17.95 -15.39 0.95
C GLY A 72 18.01 -15.08 -0.55
N ARG A 73 17.53 -16.00 -1.39
CA ARG A 73 17.52 -15.81 -2.85
C ARG A 73 16.71 -14.59 -3.31
N GLY A 74 15.57 -14.32 -2.67
CA GLY A 74 14.73 -13.17 -2.99
C GLY A 74 15.45 -11.83 -2.74
N THR A 75 16.28 -11.76 -1.69
CA THR A 75 17.07 -10.54 -1.42
C THR A 75 18.27 -10.37 -2.35
N GLU A 76 18.97 -11.45 -2.70
CA GLU A 76 20.11 -11.42 -3.64
C GLU A 76 19.68 -10.92 -5.02
N GLN A 77 18.60 -11.48 -5.56
CA GLN A 77 18.10 -11.16 -6.90
C GLN A 77 17.60 -9.71 -7.01
N CYS A 78 17.11 -9.12 -5.92
CA CYS A 78 16.55 -7.76 -5.92
C CYS A 78 17.55 -6.67 -5.52
N TYR A 79 18.56 -6.97 -4.70
CA TYR A 79 19.40 -5.95 -4.06
C TYR A 79 20.91 -6.20 -4.12
N GLY A 80 21.33 -7.35 -4.62
CA GLY A 80 22.73 -7.76 -4.69
C GLY A 80 23.30 -8.29 -3.38
N ASP A 81 24.47 -8.91 -3.49
CA ASP A 81 25.08 -9.78 -2.47
C ASP A 81 25.29 -9.10 -1.10
N ILE A 82 25.65 -7.81 -1.12
CA ILE A 82 25.90 -7.02 0.09
C ILE A 82 24.63 -6.89 0.93
N VAL A 83 23.52 -6.54 0.27
CA VAL A 83 22.23 -6.31 0.95
C VAL A 83 21.63 -7.63 1.40
N ALA A 84 21.78 -8.68 0.59
CA ALA A 84 21.33 -10.02 0.95
C ALA A 84 22.06 -10.59 2.15
N SER A 85 23.39 -10.46 2.22
CA SER A 85 24.17 -10.92 3.36
C SER A 85 23.74 -10.24 4.68
N VAL A 86 23.54 -8.92 4.64
CA VAL A 86 23.01 -8.16 5.79
C VAL A 86 21.56 -8.55 6.11
N GLY A 87 20.72 -8.74 5.10
CA GLY A 87 19.32 -9.17 5.26
C GLY A 87 19.21 -10.56 5.89
N MET A 88 20.00 -11.53 5.42
CA MET A 88 20.07 -12.88 5.95
C MET A 88 20.58 -12.93 7.38
N CYS A 89 21.61 -12.13 7.68
CA CYS A 89 22.09 -11.93 9.04
C CYS A 89 20.93 -11.45 9.95
N LEU A 90 20.14 -10.48 9.51
CA LEU A 90 19.01 -9.94 10.27
C LEU A 90 17.81 -10.90 10.35
N LEU A 91 17.56 -11.74 9.35
CA LEU A 91 16.46 -12.72 9.38
C LEU A 91 16.78 -13.91 10.30
N SER A 92 18.07 -14.25 10.41
CA SER A 92 18.53 -15.36 11.27
C SER A 92 18.53 -15.03 12.76
N ASN A 93 18.31 -13.75 13.13
CA ASN A 93 18.31 -13.29 14.52
C ASN A 93 17.10 -12.38 14.76
N LYS A 94 16.58 -12.31 15.99
CA LYS A 94 15.36 -11.51 16.28
C LYS A 94 15.60 -10.00 16.20
N ALA A 95 16.69 -9.53 16.80
CA ALA A 95 17.09 -8.12 16.83
C ALA A 95 18.61 -8.04 17.02
N ILE A 96 19.30 -7.26 16.19
CA ILE A 96 20.77 -7.17 16.23
C ILE A 96 21.21 -5.72 16.20
N HIS A 97 22.22 -5.37 17.00
CA HIS A 97 22.89 -4.07 16.95
C HIS A 97 24.03 -4.06 15.91
N MET A 98 24.32 -2.89 15.35
CA MET A 98 25.25 -2.73 14.22
C MET A 98 26.65 -3.38 14.43
N PRO A 99 27.32 -3.25 15.59
CA PRO A 99 28.57 -3.97 15.87
C PRO A 99 28.53 -5.48 15.65
N THR A 100 27.46 -6.16 16.07
CA THR A 100 27.30 -7.60 15.83
C THR A 100 27.12 -7.91 14.35
N ILE A 101 26.39 -7.08 13.60
CA ILE A 101 26.25 -7.23 12.15
C ILE A 101 27.64 -7.12 11.48
N ILE A 102 28.47 -6.16 11.89
CA ILE A 102 29.84 -6.00 11.38
C ILE A 102 30.67 -7.26 11.66
N HIS A 103 30.61 -7.79 12.88
CA HIS A 103 31.36 -8.98 13.25
C HIS A 103 30.89 -10.24 12.48
N GLN A 104 29.58 -10.43 12.31
CA GLN A 104 29.02 -11.59 11.63
C GLN A 104 29.24 -11.56 10.11
N THR A 105 29.04 -10.40 9.48
CA THR A 105 29.15 -10.23 8.02
C THR A 105 30.60 -9.98 7.55
N LYS A 106 31.50 -9.54 8.45
CA LYS A 106 32.89 -9.16 8.15
C LYS A 106 33.01 -8.06 7.06
N MET A 107 32.03 -7.17 6.99
CA MET A 107 31.98 -6.10 5.97
C MET A 107 32.35 -4.72 6.53
N GLU A 108 32.72 -3.79 5.64
CA GLU A 108 33.00 -2.40 6.04
C GLU A 108 31.72 -1.74 6.60
N PRO A 109 31.80 -1.01 7.73
CA PRO A 109 30.66 -0.31 8.32
C PRO A 109 29.90 0.61 7.36
N LYS A 110 30.60 1.21 6.38
CA LYS A 110 29.96 2.07 5.37
C LYS A 110 29.01 1.30 4.45
N LEU A 111 29.38 0.09 4.05
CA LEU A 111 28.55 -0.76 3.21
C LEU A 111 27.33 -1.25 3.97
N ILE A 112 27.51 -1.64 5.24
CA ILE A 112 26.41 -2.06 6.11
C ILE A 112 25.40 -0.91 6.31
N LYS A 113 25.86 0.33 6.53
CA LYS A 113 24.96 1.49 6.62
C LYS A 113 24.16 1.70 5.34
N LYS A 114 24.78 1.55 4.17
CA LYS A 114 24.07 1.66 2.87
C LYS A 114 23.04 0.54 2.72
N ALA A 115 23.40 -0.70 3.04
CA ALA A 115 22.50 -1.84 2.99
C ALA A 115 21.30 -1.68 3.94
N LEU A 116 21.55 -1.31 5.20
CA LEU A 116 20.49 -1.02 6.17
C LEU A 116 19.58 0.12 5.70
N CYS A 117 20.14 1.19 5.14
CA CYS A 117 19.36 2.29 4.57
C CYS A 117 18.42 1.79 3.46
N SER A 118 18.95 1.00 2.51
CA SER A 118 18.15 0.41 1.44
C SER A 118 17.06 -0.54 1.97
N LEU A 119 17.33 -1.35 2.98
CA LEU A 119 16.35 -2.27 3.57
C LEU A 119 15.24 -1.54 4.37
N ILE A 120 15.59 -0.47 5.08
CA ILE A 120 14.63 0.39 5.80
C ILE A 120 13.74 1.14 4.80
N GLN A 121 14.35 1.71 3.75
CA GLN A 121 13.66 2.36 2.64
C GLN A 121 12.61 1.45 2.00
N GLN A 122 12.88 0.15 1.98
CA GLN A 122 12.06 -0.88 1.37
C GLN A 122 11.07 -1.55 2.34
N ASN A 123 10.93 -1.02 3.57
CA ASN A 123 10.08 -1.57 4.64
C ASN A 123 10.38 -3.03 5.03
N ILE A 124 11.59 -3.52 4.75
CA ILE A 124 12.02 -4.87 5.13
C ILE A 124 12.57 -4.88 6.56
N VAL A 125 13.29 -3.82 6.93
CA VAL A 125 13.95 -3.67 8.23
C VAL A 125 13.34 -2.52 9.02
N THR A 126 13.07 -2.77 10.29
CA THR A 126 12.70 -1.76 11.29
C THR A 126 13.82 -1.63 12.31
N PHE A 127 13.81 -0.53 13.07
CA PHE A 127 14.79 -0.29 14.12
C PHE A 127 14.13 0.28 15.36
N HIS A 128 14.70 -0.04 16.52
CA HIS A 128 14.27 0.48 17.81
C HIS A 128 15.45 0.58 18.78
N LYS A 129 15.34 1.47 19.76
CA LYS A 129 16.32 1.58 20.85
C LYS A 129 15.91 0.63 21.96
N ASN A 130 16.81 -0.25 22.35
CA ASN A 130 16.60 -1.18 23.45
C ASN A 130 16.74 -0.47 24.82
N ASN A 131 16.47 -1.21 25.90
CA ASN A 131 16.57 -0.69 27.27
C ASN A 131 18.00 -0.26 27.66
N SER A 132 19.03 -0.77 26.97
CA SER A 132 20.43 -0.36 27.18
C SER A 132 20.82 0.88 26.37
N GLY A 133 19.89 1.45 25.59
CA GLY A 133 20.09 2.65 24.80
C GLY A 133 20.77 2.42 23.45
N GLN A 134 20.96 1.17 23.03
CA GLN A 134 21.52 0.79 21.74
C GLN A 134 20.43 0.60 20.69
N ILE A 135 20.72 0.94 19.44
CA ILE A 135 19.80 0.73 18.30
C ILE A 135 19.94 -0.70 17.81
N GLU A 136 18.83 -1.43 17.81
CA GLU A 136 18.70 -2.77 17.26
C GLU A 136 17.87 -2.73 15.99
N TYR A 137 18.26 -3.55 15.02
CA TYR A 137 17.60 -3.74 13.73
C TYR A 137 16.92 -5.10 13.70
N SER A 138 15.71 -5.13 13.16
CA SER A 138 14.91 -6.35 13.00
C SER A 138 14.40 -6.42 11.56
N ALA A 139 14.52 -7.59 10.92
CA ALA A 139 13.97 -7.84 9.59
C ALA A 139 12.66 -8.62 9.65
N SER A 140 11.74 -8.32 8.74
CA SER A 140 10.49 -9.06 8.56
C SER A 140 10.62 -10.05 7.40
N SER A 141 10.48 -11.35 7.68
CA SER A 141 10.39 -12.39 6.65
C SER A 141 9.19 -12.17 5.73
N ASP A 142 8.06 -11.76 6.30
CA ASP A 142 6.83 -11.50 5.55
C ASP A 142 7.01 -10.37 4.55
N ALA A 143 7.74 -9.31 4.91
CA ALA A 143 8.05 -8.21 4.00
C ALA A 143 8.90 -8.66 2.80
N VAL A 144 9.84 -9.59 3.01
CA VAL A 144 10.64 -10.19 1.93
C VAL A 144 9.76 -11.05 1.03
N LEU A 145 8.97 -11.96 1.62
CA LEU A 145 8.09 -12.86 0.87
C LEU A 145 6.99 -12.11 0.09
N CYS A 146 6.51 -10.98 0.60
CA CYS A 146 5.54 -10.13 -0.09
C CYS A 146 6.06 -9.59 -1.43
N ARG A 147 7.38 -9.52 -1.65
CA ARG A 147 7.98 -9.09 -2.93
C ARG A 147 7.67 -10.02 -4.08
N MET A 148 7.65 -11.31 -3.79
CA MET A 148 7.29 -12.34 -4.77
C MET A 148 5.84 -12.18 -5.26
N ARG A 149 5.01 -11.43 -4.52
CA ARG A 149 3.60 -11.15 -4.85
C ARG A 149 3.38 -9.80 -5.52
N PHE A 150 4.41 -8.99 -5.74
CA PHE A 150 4.28 -7.67 -6.38
C PHE A 150 3.50 -7.70 -7.70
N PRO A 151 3.75 -8.65 -8.64
CA PRO A 151 2.97 -8.73 -9.87
C PRO A 151 1.47 -8.87 -9.63
N HIS A 152 1.06 -9.60 -8.59
CA HIS A 152 -0.34 -9.79 -8.24
C HIS A 152 -0.97 -8.51 -7.67
N TYR A 153 -0.24 -7.75 -6.86
CA TYR A 153 -0.74 -6.47 -6.34
C TYR A 153 -0.92 -5.45 -7.47
N ILE A 154 0.04 -5.37 -8.39
CA ILE A 154 0.01 -4.48 -9.55
C ILE A 154 -1.18 -4.84 -10.46
N HIS A 155 -1.33 -6.12 -10.78
CA HIS A 155 -2.47 -6.60 -11.56
C HIS A 155 -3.81 -6.31 -10.88
N CYS A 156 -3.92 -6.54 -9.57
CA CYS A 156 -5.12 -6.23 -8.81
C CYS A 156 -5.46 -4.73 -8.86
N ALA A 157 -4.47 -3.84 -8.72
CA ALA A 157 -4.67 -2.41 -8.84
C ALA A 157 -5.17 -2.02 -10.25
N LYS A 158 -4.60 -2.62 -11.30
CA LYS A 158 -5.06 -2.45 -12.68
C LYS A 158 -6.52 -2.85 -12.85
N THR A 159 -6.89 -4.06 -12.42
CA THR A 159 -8.24 -4.61 -12.57
C THR A 159 -9.30 -3.79 -11.81
N LEU A 160 -8.94 -3.21 -10.67
CA LEU A 160 -9.88 -2.47 -9.83
C LEU A 160 -9.98 -0.97 -10.17
N PHE A 161 -8.89 -0.34 -10.62
CA PHE A 161 -8.80 1.13 -10.71
C PHE A 161 -8.19 1.67 -12.02
N GLY A 162 -7.78 0.78 -12.93
CA GLY A 162 -7.23 1.09 -14.25
C GLY A 162 -5.71 1.30 -14.29
N ASP A 163 -5.18 1.60 -15.47
CA ASP A 163 -3.73 1.67 -15.74
C ASP A 163 -3.02 2.75 -14.91
N ALA A 164 -3.69 3.87 -14.62
CA ALA A 164 -3.13 4.92 -13.76
C ALA A 164 -2.84 4.42 -12.33
N ALA A 165 -3.71 3.54 -11.81
CA ALA A 165 -3.50 2.93 -10.50
C ALA A 165 -2.44 1.81 -10.54
N GLU A 166 -2.40 1.04 -11.63
CA GLU A 166 -1.37 0.03 -11.88
C GLU A 166 0.03 0.63 -11.73
N LEU A 167 0.32 1.69 -12.50
CA LEU A 167 1.64 2.32 -12.52
C LEU A 167 1.96 3.04 -11.21
N LEU A 168 0.98 3.66 -10.56
CA LEU A 168 1.21 4.33 -9.27
C LEU A 168 1.52 3.31 -8.15
N VAL A 169 0.82 2.18 -8.12
CA VAL A 169 1.09 1.09 -7.17
C VAL A 169 2.43 0.43 -7.48
N GLU A 170 2.75 0.19 -8.75
CA GLU A 170 4.05 -0.32 -9.17
C GLU A 170 5.19 0.60 -8.69
N GLU A 171 5.07 1.92 -8.90
CA GLU A 171 6.08 2.89 -8.49
C GLU A 171 6.31 2.85 -6.97
N LEU A 172 5.23 2.82 -6.19
CA LEU A 172 5.31 2.76 -4.73
C LEU A 172 5.90 1.42 -4.23
N LEU A 173 5.57 0.29 -4.86
CA LEU A 173 6.15 -1.02 -4.52
C LEU A 173 7.64 -1.09 -4.80
N MET A 174 8.08 -0.54 -5.94
CA MET A 174 9.49 -0.55 -6.35
C MET A 174 10.34 0.37 -5.47
N GLN A 175 9.82 1.53 -5.07
CA GLN A 175 10.54 2.46 -4.21
C GLN A 175 10.45 2.13 -2.71
N GLY A 176 9.39 1.45 -2.27
CA GLY A 176 9.09 1.22 -0.86
C GLY A 176 8.45 2.44 -0.19
N ARG A 177 9.27 3.33 0.39
CA ARG A 177 8.84 4.59 1.03
C ARG A 177 9.03 5.77 0.09
N SER A 178 7.97 6.34 -0.47
CA SER A 178 8.11 7.46 -1.42
C SER A 178 7.40 8.72 -0.95
N LEU A 179 7.87 9.88 -1.41
CA LEU A 179 7.05 11.09 -1.35
C LEU A 179 5.93 10.98 -2.37
N LEU A 180 4.71 11.35 -1.98
CA LEU A 180 3.56 11.17 -2.87
C LEU A 180 3.71 12.00 -4.16
N GLY A 181 4.16 13.24 -4.07
CA GLY A 181 4.46 14.08 -5.23
C GLY A 181 5.50 13.46 -6.18
N GLU A 182 6.53 12.78 -5.66
CA GLU A 182 7.53 12.11 -6.49
C GLU A 182 6.94 10.89 -7.22
N ALA A 183 6.17 10.07 -6.51
CA ALA A 183 5.48 8.92 -7.10
C ALA A 183 4.48 9.36 -8.19
N VAL A 184 3.70 10.41 -7.93
CA VAL A 184 2.77 11.00 -8.91
C VAL A 184 3.52 11.51 -10.14
N ASN A 185 4.59 12.27 -9.96
CA ASN A 185 5.36 12.84 -11.08
C ASN A 185 5.97 11.74 -11.96
N LYS A 186 6.56 10.70 -11.36
CA LYS A 186 7.10 9.56 -12.11
C LYS A 186 6.02 8.79 -12.85
N THR A 187 4.85 8.62 -12.23
CA THR A 187 3.70 7.95 -12.86
C THR A 187 3.20 8.73 -14.07
N VAL A 188 3.04 10.04 -13.95
CA VAL A 188 2.63 10.92 -15.07
C VAL A 188 3.63 10.81 -16.23
N HIS A 189 4.93 10.91 -15.93
CA HIS A 189 5.97 10.80 -16.95
C HIS A 189 5.92 9.45 -17.67
N LYS A 190 5.85 8.33 -16.93
CA LYS A 190 5.77 6.98 -17.50
C LYS A 190 4.53 6.78 -18.36
N LEU A 191 3.39 7.32 -17.94
CA LEU A 191 2.14 7.26 -18.69
C LEU A 191 2.24 8.02 -20.01
N ASN A 192 2.72 9.26 -19.97
CA ASN A 192 2.87 10.10 -21.17
C ASN A 192 3.92 9.53 -22.14
N GLU A 193 5.01 8.95 -21.62
CA GLU A 193 6.02 8.24 -22.42
C GLU A 193 5.40 7.02 -23.12
N SER A 194 4.58 6.23 -22.41
CA SER A 194 3.87 5.09 -22.98
C SER A 194 2.84 5.50 -24.06
N LEU A 195 2.15 6.63 -23.86
CA LEU A 195 1.23 7.19 -24.86
C LEU A 195 1.96 7.65 -26.11
N ALA A 196 3.10 8.34 -25.94
CA ALA A 196 3.93 8.79 -27.05
C ALA A 196 4.50 7.60 -27.85
N ALA A 197 4.95 6.54 -27.16
CA ALA A 197 5.45 5.32 -27.79
C ALA A 197 4.36 4.55 -28.56
N SER A 198 3.10 4.63 -28.10
CA SER A 198 1.97 3.94 -28.73
C SER A 198 1.40 4.69 -29.95
N GLY A 199 1.92 5.89 -30.27
CA GLY A 199 1.45 6.70 -31.40
C GLY A 199 0.01 7.23 -31.24
N SER A 200 -0.55 7.16 -30.04
CA SER A 200 -1.91 7.64 -29.77
C SER A 200 -1.95 9.16 -29.75
N SER A 201 -2.87 9.78 -30.48
CA SER A 201 -3.08 11.24 -30.48
C SER A 201 -3.90 11.73 -29.26
N LEU A 202 -3.84 11.00 -28.16
CA LEU A 202 -4.59 11.31 -26.95
C LEU A 202 -3.96 12.52 -26.23
N PRO A 203 -4.78 13.33 -25.54
CA PRO A 203 -4.26 14.44 -24.75
C PRO A 203 -3.33 13.93 -23.64
N GLU A 204 -2.31 14.72 -23.32
CA GLU A 204 -1.36 14.44 -22.25
C GLU A 204 -2.09 14.21 -20.92
N ILE A 205 -1.68 13.16 -20.20
CA ILE A 205 -2.26 12.85 -18.89
C ILE A 205 -1.82 13.91 -17.90
N SER A 206 -2.81 14.57 -17.30
CA SER A 206 -2.59 15.65 -16.35
C SER A 206 -2.22 15.10 -14.97
N HIS A 207 -1.42 15.87 -14.23
CA HIS A 207 -1.10 15.56 -12.83
C HIS A 207 -2.37 15.47 -11.96
N SER A 208 -3.41 16.25 -12.25
CA SER A 208 -4.66 16.23 -11.47
C SER A 208 -5.33 14.86 -11.47
N LEU A 209 -5.32 14.15 -12.61
CA LEU A 209 -5.90 12.80 -12.72
C LEU A 209 -5.19 11.82 -11.78
N ILE A 210 -3.86 11.84 -11.76
CA ILE A 210 -3.07 10.93 -10.91
C ILE A 210 -3.19 11.31 -9.44
N LYS A 211 -3.29 12.60 -9.10
CA LYS A 211 -3.58 13.08 -7.72
C LYS A 211 -4.95 12.58 -7.23
N GLU A 212 -5.96 12.61 -8.10
CA GLU A 212 -7.29 12.08 -7.80
C GLU A 212 -7.24 10.55 -7.62
N LYS A 213 -6.57 9.82 -8.52
CA LYS A 213 -6.38 8.38 -8.39
C LYS A 213 -5.65 8.00 -7.10
N ALA A 214 -4.60 8.73 -6.72
CA ALA A 214 -3.93 8.55 -5.44
C ALA A 214 -4.91 8.70 -4.27
N SER A 215 -5.75 9.73 -4.29
CA SER A 215 -6.78 9.95 -3.26
C SER A 215 -7.81 8.81 -3.19
N ILE A 216 -8.19 8.23 -4.33
CA ILE A 216 -9.05 7.05 -4.39
C ILE A 216 -8.36 5.82 -3.78
N LEU A 217 -7.08 5.59 -4.10
CA LEU A 217 -6.32 4.46 -3.55
C LEU A 217 -6.12 4.57 -2.03
N VAL A 218 -5.99 5.79 -1.48
CA VAL A 218 -5.96 6.03 -0.03
C VAL A 218 -7.30 5.67 0.60
N LYS A 219 -8.40 6.16 0.02
CA LYS A 219 -9.77 5.84 0.50
C LYS A 219 -10.05 4.34 0.42
N ALA A 220 -9.53 3.66 -0.60
CA ALA A 220 -9.61 2.21 -0.76
C ALA A 220 -8.62 1.44 0.13
N ARG A 221 -7.83 2.14 0.95
CA ARG A 221 -6.79 1.59 1.85
C ARG A 221 -5.74 0.75 1.15
N LEU A 222 -5.54 0.93 -0.16
CA LEU A 222 -4.50 0.25 -0.93
C LEU A 222 -3.13 0.91 -0.78
N ILE A 223 -3.12 2.21 -0.50
CA ILE A 223 -1.91 2.96 -0.15
C ILE A 223 -2.13 3.70 1.17
N ARG A 224 -1.05 3.92 1.92
CA ARG A 224 -1.08 4.53 3.26
C ARG A 224 0.17 5.36 3.54
N ARG A 225 0.09 6.26 4.50
CA ARG A 225 1.29 6.90 5.06
C ARG A 225 2.17 5.85 5.75
N CYS A 226 3.47 6.06 5.64
CA CYS A 226 4.46 5.34 6.42
C CYS A 226 4.41 5.83 7.87
N GLU A 227 4.80 4.96 8.79
CA GLU A 227 5.03 5.36 10.17
C GLU A 227 6.17 6.38 10.25
N ASP A 228 5.91 7.42 11.04
CA ASP A 228 6.88 8.45 11.38
C ASP A 228 7.99 7.90 12.27
N VAL A 229 9.00 8.72 12.49
CA VAL A 229 10.16 8.35 13.30
C VAL A 229 10.06 8.99 14.68
N SER A 230 10.26 8.18 15.73
CA SER A 230 10.33 8.64 17.11
C SER A 230 11.66 9.34 17.37
N LYS A 231 11.65 10.44 18.12
CA LYS A 231 12.85 11.20 18.49
C LYS A 231 12.99 11.29 20.01
N ASP A 232 14.21 11.16 20.53
CA ASP A 232 14.53 11.36 21.94
C ASP A 232 14.46 12.85 22.32
N LYS A 233 14.62 13.17 23.61
CA LYS A 233 14.74 14.54 24.13
C LYS A 233 15.81 15.38 23.42
N ASP A 234 16.84 14.70 22.89
CA ASP A 234 17.93 15.32 22.13
C ASP A 234 17.64 15.46 20.61
N GLY A 235 16.42 15.14 20.16
CA GLY A 235 16.04 15.18 18.74
C GLY A 235 16.63 14.06 17.88
N LYS A 236 17.36 13.11 18.47
CA LYS A 236 17.90 11.93 17.76
C LYS A 236 16.80 10.92 17.49
N VAL A 237 16.84 10.32 16.30
CA VAL A 237 15.94 9.23 15.88
C VAL A 237 16.19 7.97 16.73
N VAL A 238 15.12 7.41 17.32
CA VAL A 238 15.18 6.31 18.30
C VAL A 238 14.52 5.04 17.78
N SER A 239 13.34 5.15 17.18
CA SER A 239 12.58 4.03 16.65
C SER A 239 11.62 4.49 15.54
N MET A 240 10.95 3.54 14.91
CA MET A 240 9.69 3.86 14.21
C MET A 240 8.60 4.14 15.24
N ASN A 241 7.75 5.13 14.98
CA ASN A 241 6.56 5.40 15.79
C ASN A 241 5.47 4.41 15.41
N ASN A 242 4.96 3.66 16.38
CA ASN A 242 3.66 3.04 16.20
C ASN A 242 2.58 4.08 16.49
N THR A 243 1.84 4.47 15.46
CA THR A 243 0.68 5.37 15.62
C THR A 243 -0.36 4.69 16.51
N LEU A 244 -0.82 5.38 17.55
CA LEU A 244 -1.84 4.86 18.48
C LEU A 244 -3.21 4.70 17.80
N ASP A 245 -3.48 5.50 16.77
CA ASP A 245 -4.67 5.39 15.92
C ASP A 245 -4.26 5.05 14.47
N PRO A 246 -4.50 3.80 14.01
CA PRO A 246 -4.19 3.36 12.65
C PRO A 246 -4.91 4.15 11.55
N GLU A 247 -6.04 4.82 11.85
CA GLU A 247 -6.83 5.54 10.83
C GLU A 247 -6.10 6.78 10.29
N ILE A 248 -5.21 7.38 11.09
CA ILE A 248 -4.41 8.55 10.68
C ILE A 248 -3.54 8.22 9.44
N LEU A 249 -3.12 6.96 9.29
CA LEU A 249 -2.31 6.52 8.15
C LEU A 249 -3.09 6.55 6.81
N PHE A 250 -4.42 6.62 6.87
CA PHE A 250 -5.32 6.61 5.72
C PHE A 250 -6.07 7.93 5.53
N GLU A 251 -5.69 9.00 6.25
CA GLU A 251 -6.23 10.33 5.96
C GLU A 251 -5.95 10.74 4.50
N PRO A 252 -6.87 11.43 3.82
CA PRO A 252 -6.63 11.90 2.46
C PRO A 252 -5.34 12.71 2.32
N PRO A 253 -4.65 12.64 1.17
CA PRO A 253 -3.46 13.44 0.95
C PRO A 253 -3.77 14.94 0.97
N ARG A 254 -2.89 15.73 1.58
CA ARG A 254 -3.01 17.19 1.61
C ARG A 254 -2.36 17.80 0.38
N GLY A 255 -2.81 18.98 -0.05
CA GLY A 255 -2.32 19.62 -1.29
C GLY A 255 -0.79 19.73 -1.37
N TYR A 256 -0.13 20.05 -0.26
CA TYR A 256 1.34 20.18 -0.19
C TYR A 256 2.09 18.84 -0.35
N GLU A 257 1.45 17.69 -0.09
CA GLU A 257 2.10 16.37 -0.20
C GLU A 257 2.31 15.95 -1.66
N PHE A 258 1.61 16.61 -2.59
CA PHE A 258 1.78 16.44 -4.02
C PHE A 258 2.82 17.36 -4.65
N GLU A 259 3.28 18.37 -3.91
CA GLU A 259 4.26 19.31 -4.41
C GLU A 259 5.66 18.70 -4.27
N PRO A 260 6.53 18.82 -5.29
CA PRO A 260 7.92 18.43 -5.16
C PRO A 260 8.55 19.24 -4.02
N SER A 261 9.32 18.58 -3.15
CA SER A 261 9.97 19.24 -2.02
C SER A 261 10.90 20.36 -2.53
N THR A 262 10.44 21.61 -2.48
CA THR A 262 11.25 22.82 -2.69
C THR A 262 12.11 23.06 -1.46
N GLY A 263 12.98 22.12 -1.11
CA GLY A 263 13.57 22.11 0.22
C GLY A 263 14.66 21.08 0.45
N SER A 264 15.49 20.80 -0.55
CA SER A 264 16.83 20.26 -0.29
C SER A 264 17.79 20.62 -1.43
N LYS A 265 17.89 21.92 -1.76
CA LYS A 265 19.12 22.43 -2.36
C LYS A 265 20.22 22.20 -1.33
N ARG A 266 21.06 21.17 -1.55
CA ARG A 266 22.43 21.23 -1.07
C ARG A 266 22.96 22.58 -1.56
N LEU A 267 23.34 23.45 -0.64
CA LEU A 267 24.15 24.60 -0.98
C LEU A 267 25.40 24.04 -1.67
N ALA A 268 25.43 24.12 -2.99
CA ALA A 268 26.66 24.03 -3.74
C ALA A 268 27.43 25.28 -3.34
N THR A 269 28.32 25.13 -2.35
CA THR A 269 29.29 26.15 -1.99
C THR A 269 30.36 26.15 -3.08
N GLU A 270 30.15 26.92 -4.14
CA GLU A 270 31.27 27.49 -4.87
C GLU A 270 31.92 28.56 -4.00
N ASN A 271 33.25 28.57 -4.05
CA ASN A 271 34.16 29.44 -3.32
C ASN A 271 33.67 30.89 -3.20
N SER A 272 33.62 31.40 -1.97
CA SER A 272 34.10 32.74 -1.63
C SER A 272 34.34 32.86 -0.13
N GLU A 273 35.40 33.59 0.19
CA GLU A 273 36.12 33.63 1.45
C GLU A 273 35.31 34.20 2.64
N VAL A 274 35.67 33.71 3.83
CA VAL A 274 35.25 34.08 5.20
C VAL A 274 35.72 35.55 5.46
N PRO A 275 35.11 36.43 6.33
CA PRO A 275 34.88 36.08 7.73
C PRO A 275 33.73 36.67 8.57
N LEU A 276 33.22 35.78 9.44
CA LEU A 276 32.77 35.95 10.84
C LEU A 276 32.64 37.38 11.40
N LYS A 277 31.43 37.73 11.90
CA LYS A 277 31.24 38.46 13.18
C LYS A 277 29.79 38.42 13.70
N LYS A 278 29.72 38.13 15.01
CA LYS A 278 28.64 38.15 16.03
C LYS A 278 27.48 39.14 15.82
N ILE A 279 26.33 38.85 16.45
CA ILE A 279 25.39 39.72 17.25
C ILE A 279 24.05 38.97 17.35
N LYS A 280 23.19 39.01 18.38
CA LYS A 280 23.15 39.28 19.83
C LYS A 280 21.68 39.04 20.21
N LEU A 281 21.44 38.57 21.43
CA LEU A 281 20.16 38.28 22.05
C LEU A 281 19.24 39.53 22.21
N GLU A 282 17.92 39.31 22.16
CA GLU A 282 16.82 39.96 22.92
C GLU A 282 15.88 41.06 22.31
N THR A 283 14.58 40.68 22.26
CA THR A 283 13.38 41.33 22.83
C THR A 283 12.40 42.15 21.95
N GLY A 284 11.12 41.69 21.98
CA GLY A 284 9.85 42.43 21.75
C GLY A 284 9.41 42.54 20.28
N ASP A 285 8.16 42.35 19.85
CA ASP A 285 6.89 42.20 20.55
C ASP A 285 5.80 41.67 19.57
N ALA A 286 4.67 41.26 20.13
CA ALA A 286 3.59 40.43 19.56
C ALA A 286 2.90 40.90 18.26
N SER A 287 2.56 39.91 17.41
CA SER A 287 1.32 39.92 16.61
C SER A 287 0.81 38.50 16.36
N SER A 288 -0.33 38.22 17.01
CA SER A 288 -1.37 37.23 16.69
C SER A 288 -0.98 35.80 16.33
N SER A 289 -1.19 34.93 17.32
CA SER A 289 -1.42 33.49 17.21
C SER A 289 -2.57 33.13 16.25
N LEU A 290 -2.38 32.11 15.41
CA LEU A 290 -3.31 30.98 15.21
C LEU A 290 -2.65 29.91 14.32
N GLY A 291 -2.26 28.79 14.94
CA GLY A 291 -1.86 27.55 14.27
C GLY A 291 -0.39 27.17 14.45
N ASN A 292 -0.08 26.44 15.53
CA ASN A 292 1.15 25.66 15.65
C ASN A 292 1.25 24.67 14.49
N GLN A 293 1.93 25.05 13.41
CA GLN A 293 2.50 24.11 12.45
C GLN A 293 3.63 23.39 13.19
N ASN A 294 3.31 22.27 13.86
CA ASN A 294 4.32 21.29 14.20
C ASN A 294 5.10 20.99 12.92
N GLN A 295 6.42 21.08 12.99
CA GLN A 295 7.36 20.78 11.92
C GLN A 295 7.29 19.28 11.60
N SER A 296 6.19 18.83 11.00
CA SER A 296 6.08 17.50 10.42
C SER A 296 6.87 17.55 9.13
N GLY A 297 7.93 16.76 9.07
CA GLY A 297 8.68 16.57 7.83
C GLY A 297 7.78 16.02 6.72
N PRO A 298 8.31 15.85 5.51
CA PRO A 298 7.52 15.35 4.39
C PRO A 298 6.99 13.94 4.69
N SER A 299 5.68 13.73 4.52
CA SER A 299 5.03 12.44 4.74
C SER A 299 5.45 11.45 3.66
N TYR A 300 5.98 10.29 4.07
CA TYR A 300 6.27 9.18 3.16
C TYR A 300 5.04 8.28 3.01
N TRP A 301 4.89 7.67 1.85
CA TRP A 301 3.78 6.80 1.46
C TRP A 301 4.29 5.45 1.00
N CYS A 302 3.49 4.41 1.25
CA CYS A 302 3.77 3.05 0.82
C CYS A 302 2.48 2.28 0.52
N VAL A 303 2.63 1.13 -0.12
CA VAL A 303 1.51 0.24 -0.43
C VAL A 303 1.09 -0.56 0.81
N ASN A 304 -0.21 -0.67 1.03
CA ASN A 304 -0.78 -1.49 2.09
C ASN A 304 -1.04 -2.92 1.57
N VAL A 305 -0.05 -3.79 1.67
CA VAL A 305 -0.13 -5.18 1.20
C VAL A 305 -1.24 -5.99 1.90
N HIS A 306 -1.60 -5.64 3.13
CA HIS A 306 -2.66 -6.34 3.86
C HIS A 306 -4.03 -6.17 3.19
N GLN A 307 -4.31 -5.00 2.62
CA GLN A 307 -5.57 -4.77 1.91
C GLN A 307 -5.67 -5.63 0.65
N PHE A 308 -4.54 -5.87 -0.03
CA PHE A 308 -4.50 -6.81 -1.16
C PHE A 308 -4.72 -8.25 -0.70
N HIS A 309 -4.08 -8.69 0.39
CA HIS A 309 -4.29 -10.04 0.93
C HIS A 309 -5.73 -10.26 1.36
N HIS A 310 -6.33 -9.27 2.02
CA HIS A 310 -7.73 -9.28 2.39
C HIS A 310 -8.62 -9.48 1.16
N HIS A 311 -8.37 -8.71 0.10
CA HIS A 311 -9.09 -8.87 -1.15
C HIS A 311 -8.92 -10.25 -1.79
N PHE A 312 -7.69 -10.78 -1.84
CA PHE A 312 -7.41 -12.09 -2.43
C PHE A 312 -8.06 -13.23 -1.66
N ARG A 313 -8.03 -13.17 -0.32
CA ARG A 313 -8.75 -14.11 0.54
C ARG A 313 -10.23 -14.11 0.21
N ASP A 314 -10.85 -12.93 0.15
CA ASP A 314 -12.27 -12.81 -0.14
C ASP A 314 -12.61 -13.36 -1.54
N GLN A 315 -11.79 -13.07 -2.56
CA GLN A 315 -11.98 -13.65 -3.90
C GLN A 315 -11.90 -15.18 -3.89
N ALA A 316 -10.95 -15.76 -3.16
CA ALA A 316 -10.82 -17.20 -3.06
C ALA A 316 -12.03 -17.85 -2.38
N ILE A 317 -12.52 -17.26 -1.27
CA ILE A 317 -13.72 -17.74 -0.56
C ILE A 317 -14.94 -17.66 -1.49
N ILE A 318 -15.13 -16.52 -2.16
CA ILE A 318 -16.26 -16.31 -3.07
C ILE A 318 -16.21 -17.33 -4.22
N ALA A 319 -15.04 -17.54 -4.84
CA ALA A 319 -14.87 -18.51 -5.91
C ALA A 319 -15.16 -19.95 -5.45
N ALA A 320 -14.76 -20.31 -4.22
CA ALA A 320 -15.08 -21.61 -3.64
C ALA A 320 -16.60 -21.78 -3.44
N VAL A 321 -17.29 -20.75 -2.93
CA VAL A 321 -18.75 -20.80 -2.74
C VAL A 321 -19.50 -20.94 -4.06
N VAL A 322 -19.06 -20.26 -5.14
CA VAL A 322 -19.64 -20.45 -6.48
C VAL A 322 -19.59 -21.92 -6.90
N LYS A 323 -18.48 -22.60 -6.61
CA LYS A 323 -18.26 -24.00 -7.00
C LYS A 323 -19.04 -25.00 -6.14
N ILE A 324 -19.21 -24.71 -4.85
CA ILE A 324 -19.86 -25.63 -3.88
C ILE A 324 -21.38 -25.50 -3.93
N ILE A 325 -21.89 -24.27 -4.01
CA ILE A 325 -23.34 -23.99 -3.93
C ILE A 325 -23.82 -23.45 -5.27
N ASP A 326 -23.71 -22.13 -5.49
CA ASP A 326 -24.03 -21.48 -6.75
C ASP A 326 -23.55 -20.01 -6.75
N GLN A 327 -23.78 -19.33 -7.88
CA GLN A 327 -23.47 -17.92 -8.03
C GLN A 327 -24.23 -17.03 -7.03
N LYS A 328 -25.49 -17.34 -6.69
CA LYS A 328 -26.30 -16.49 -5.80
C LYS A 328 -25.80 -16.54 -4.35
N ALA A 329 -25.46 -17.73 -3.86
CA ALA A 329 -24.83 -17.93 -2.55
C ALA A 329 -23.51 -17.15 -2.45
N SER A 330 -22.72 -17.12 -3.53
CA SER A 330 -21.48 -16.35 -3.57
C SER A 330 -21.70 -14.83 -3.44
N GLU A 331 -22.81 -14.29 -3.94
CA GLU A 331 -23.17 -12.87 -3.80
C GLU A 331 -23.55 -12.55 -2.35
N ILE A 332 -24.23 -13.47 -1.67
CA ILE A 332 -24.56 -13.36 -0.24
C ILE A 332 -23.26 -13.40 0.57
N MET A 333 -22.38 -14.38 0.32
CA MET A 333 -21.06 -14.47 0.96
C MET A 333 -20.22 -13.21 0.72
N ARG A 334 -20.20 -12.68 -0.51
CA ARG A 334 -19.52 -11.42 -0.83
C ARG A 334 -20.06 -10.26 0.00
N THR A 335 -21.37 -10.19 0.20
CA THR A 335 -22.01 -9.16 1.03
C THR A 335 -21.62 -9.31 2.50
N MET A 336 -21.59 -10.54 3.02
CA MET A 336 -21.14 -10.84 4.39
C MET A 336 -19.67 -10.45 4.62
N LEU A 337 -18.78 -10.82 3.70
CA LEU A 337 -17.35 -10.46 3.79
C LEU A 337 -17.16 -8.93 3.78
N ARG A 338 -17.90 -8.21 2.92
CA ARG A 338 -17.88 -6.74 2.86
C ARG A 338 -18.35 -6.09 4.14
N LEU A 339 -19.42 -6.60 4.76
CA LEU A 339 -19.92 -6.09 6.04
C LEU A 339 -18.94 -6.39 7.18
N SER A 340 -18.19 -7.49 7.07
CA SER A 340 -17.22 -7.92 8.08
C SER A 340 -15.93 -7.10 8.04
N GLU A 341 -15.55 -6.57 6.87
CA GLU A 341 -14.33 -5.77 6.66
C GLU A 341 -14.26 -4.54 7.58
N THR A 342 -15.39 -3.93 7.91
CA THR A 342 -15.46 -2.74 8.76
C THR A 342 -15.55 -3.07 10.25
N LYS A 343 -15.79 -4.34 10.58
CA LYS A 343 -16.07 -4.81 11.95
C LYS A 343 -15.03 -5.79 12.49
N THR A 344 -14.14 -6.31 11.64
CA THR A 344 -13.22 -7.39 11.98
C THR A 344 -11.80 -7.03 11.56
N VAL A 345 -10.82 -7.34 12.41
CA VAL A 345 -9.41 -7.26 12.03
C VAL A 345 -9.10 -8.36 10.97
N PRO A 346 -8.39 -8.05 9.88
CA PRO A 346 -8.19 -8.98 8.76
C PRO A 346 -7.55 -10.33 9.09
N THR A 347 -6.80 -10.42 10.20
CA THR A 347 -6.08 -11.63 10.64
C THR A 347 -6.86 -12.49 11.62
N GLU A 348 -8.05 -12.07 12.05
CA GLU A 348 -8.86 -12.84 12.98
C GLU A 348 -9.44 -14.09 12.30
N PRO A 349 -9.46 -15.25 13.00
CA PRO A 349 -9.98 -16.49 12.45
C PRO A 349 -11.51 -16.46 12.28
N THR A 350 -12.20 -15.57 13.00
CA THR A 350 -13.66 -15.45 12.98
C THR A 350 -14.07 -14.01 12.71
N SER A 351 -14.98 -13.80 11.77
CA SER A 351 -15.56 -12.47 11.52
C SER A 351 -16.53 -12.07 12.63
N ALA A 352 -16.81 -10.77 12.72
CA ALA A 352 -17.92 -10.28 13.52
C ALA A 352 -19.25 -10.95 13.12
N HIS A 353 -20.11 -11.18 14.11
CA HIS A 353 -21.45 -11.69 13.84
C HIS A 353 -22.27 -10.66 13.04
N LEU A 354 -22.96 -11.14 12.02
CA LEU A 354 -23.85 -10.34 11.18
C LEU A 354 -25.29 -10.81 11.35
N SER A 355 -26.20 -9.87 11.56
CA SER A 355 -27.63 -10.18 11.62
C SER A 355 -28.22 -10.36 10.21
N PHE A 356 -29.26 -11.18 10.12
CA PHE A 356 -30.00 -11.39 8.87
C PHE A 356 -30.47 -10.07 8.24
N THR A 357 -30.97 -9.15 9.06
CA THR A 357 -31.46 -7.84 8.60
C THR A 357 -30.36 -6.97 8.01
N GLU A 358 -29.16 -6.97 8.60
CA GLU A 358 -28.00 -6.26 8.07
C GLU A 358 -27.58 -6.80 6.71
N ILE A 359 -27.54 -8.13 6.55
CA ILE A 359 -27.16 -8.76 5.29
C ILE A 359 -28.21 -8.43 4.21
N CYS A 360 -29.51 -8.60 4.50
CA CYS A 360 -30.58 -8.28 3.56
C CYS A 360 -30.56 -6.80 3.13
N ALA A 361 -30.31 -5.88 4.06
CA ALA A 361 -30.26 -4.45 3.77
C ALA A 361 -29.05 -4.05 2.90
N ALA A 362 -27.95 -4.81 3.00
CA ALA A 362 -26.71 -4.55 2.26
C ALA A 362 -26.67 -5.24 0.87
N MET A 363 -27.60 -6.14 0.56
CA MET A 363 -27.65 -6.81 -0.73
C MET A 363 -27.92 -5.82 -1.87
N PRO A 364 -27.28 -5.99 -3.05
CA PRO A 364 -27.58 -5.18 -4.23
C PRO A 364 -29.05 -5.28 -4.64
N LYS A 365 -29.69 -4.14 -4.97
CA LYS A 365 -31.13 -4.06 -5.24
C LYS A 365 -31.58 -4.91 -6.43
N ASP A 366 -30.70 -5.04 -7.41
CA ASP A 366 -30.80 -5.87 -8.61
C ASP A 366 -30.70 -7.38 -8.33
N LYS A 367 -30.21 -7.76 -7.15
CA LYS A 367 -30.03 -9.16 -6.71
C LYS A 367 -30.86 -9.52 -5.49
N ILE A 368 -31.83 -8.67 -5.12
CA ILE A 368 -32.72 -8.93 -3.99
C ILE A 368 -33.51 -10.21 -4.28
N THR A 369 -33.36 -11.17 -3.40
CA THR A 369 -34.17 -12.39 -3.38
C THR A 369 -35.21 -12.26 -2.27
N THR A 370 -36.35 -12.94 -2.38
CA THR A 370 -37.35 -12.96 -1.31
C THR A 370 -36.73 -13.45 0.00
N THR A 371 -37.21 -12.91 1.13
CA THR A 371 -36.69 -13.20 2.48
C THR A 371 -36.54 -14.71 2.75
N ASN A 372 -37.53 -15.51 2.32
CA ASN A 372 -37.52 -16.96 2.50
C ASN A 372 -36.37 -17.65 1.74
N VAL A 373 -36.04 -17.19 0.54
CA VAL A 373 -34.97 -17.79 -0.26
C VAL A 373 -33.60 -17.37 0.29
N MET A 374 -33.50 -16.15 0.82
CA MET A 374 -32.27 -15.71 1.48
C MET A 374 -31.97 -16.52 2.75
N ASP A 375 -33.00 -16.83 3.55
CA ASP A 375 -32.88 -17.72 4.70
C ASP A 375 -32.43 -19.14 4.30
N GLN A 376 -32.98 -19.68 3.22
CA GLN A 376 -32.56 -20.97 2.66
C GLN A 376 -31.07 -20.96 2.24
N TYR A 377 -30.61 -19.90 1.58
CA TYR A 377 -29.20 -19.78 1.20
C TYR A 377 -28.28 -19.65 2.40
N LEU A 378 -28.65 -18.88 3.42
CA LEU A 378 -27.85 -18.75 4.64
C LEU A 378 -27.75 -20.08 5.40
N LYS A 379 -28.85 -20.85 5.45
CA LYS A 379 -28.83 -22.21 5.99
C LYS A 379 -27.91 -23.12 5.18
N CYS A 380 -28.01 -23.09 3.85
CA CYS A 380 -27.15 -23.87 2.97
C CYS A 380 -25.66 -23.51 3.16
N LEU A 381 -25.34 -22.22 3.27
CA LEU A 381 -23.99 -21.75 3.58
C LEU A 381 -23.49 -22.31 4.91
N SER A 382 -24.30 -22.28 5.96
CA SER A 382 -23.89 -22.79 7.28
C SER A 382 -23.66 -24.31 7.35
N GLU A 383 -24.27 -25.07 6.45
CA GLU A 383 -24.14 -26.53 6.39
C GLU A 383 -22.96 -26.97 5.51
N ASN A 384 -22.50 -26.11 4.59
CA ASN A 384 -21.54 -26.48 3.54
C ASN A 384 -20.23 -25.66 3.56
N CYS A 385 -20.11 -24.63 4.41
CA CYS A 385 -18.95 -23.76 4.58
C CYS A 385 -18.63 -23.61 6.06
#